data_AF-A0A951ACG0-F1
#
_entry.id   AF-A0A951ACG0-F1
#
_cell.length_a   1.000
_cell.length_b   1.000
_cell.length_c   1.000
_cell.angle_alpha   90.00
_cell.angle_beta   90.00
_cell.angle_gamma   90.00
#
_symmetry.space_group_name_H-M   'P 1'
#
loop_
_entity.id
_entity.type
_entity.pdbx_description
1 polymer ?
#
loop_
_entity_poly.entity_id
_entity_poly.type
_entity_poly.pdbx_seq_one_letter_code
_entity_poly.pdbx_strand_id
1 'polypeptide(L)'
;MKLLRYGPRGHEKPGLLDRDGNIRDLSGTLRDIDGDALSPASLDRLRRLDPGSLPLVSGSPRLGPCVGRVGKVVAIGLNYRLHAQEAGAAIPSEPIFFLKATSSICGPNDDVIIPKASQKADYEVELGIVVGSLARYIAVHDARKHIAGFCVVNDVSEREF
;
A
#
# COMPACT_ATOMS: atom_id res chain seq x y z
N MET A 1 -11.96 -8.42 4.58
CA MET A 1 -11.19 -9.02 3.46
C MET A 1 -9.81 -8.39 3.45
N LYS A 2 -8.75 -9.18 3.21
CA LYS A 2 -7.38 -8.69 3.05
C LYS A 2 -6.85 -9.19 1.71
N LEU A 3 -6.33 -8.27 0.90
CA LEU A 3 -5.81 -8.51 -0.43
C LEU A 3 -4.28 -8.40 -0.40
N LEU A 4 -3.60 -9.20 -1.21
CA LEU A 4 -2.13 -9.19 -1.34
C LEU A 4 -1.70 -9.61 -2.75
N ARG A 5 -0.45 -9.35 -3.09
CA ARG A 5 0.19 -9.86 -4.31
C ARG A 5 1.33 -10.79 -3.89
N TYR A 6 1.44 -11.98 -4.50
CA TYR A 6 2.45 -12.97 -4.14
C TYR A 6 3.17 -13.53 -5.36
N GLY A 7 4.42 -13.97 -5.19
CA GLY A 7 5.25 -14.56 -6.24
C GLY A 7 6.55 -13.80 -6.48
N PRO A 8 7.33 -14.24 -7.50
CA PRO A 8 8.58 -13.60 -7.89
C PRO A 8 8.37 -12.13 -8.27
N ARG A 9 9.41 -11.31 -8.04
CA ARG A 9 9.39 -9.89 -8.38
C ARG A 9 9.03 -9.68 -9.86
N GLY A 10 8.01 -8.87 -10.13
CA GLY A 10 7.55 -8.57 -11.49
C GLY A 10 6.60 -9.61 -12.10
N HIS A 11 6.36 -10.72 -11.39
CA HIS A 11 5.45 -11.80 -11.80
C HIS A 11 4.45 -12.13 -10.68
N GLU A 12 4.13 -11.15 -9.84
CA GLU A 12 3.20 -11.38 -8.74
C GLU A 12 1.78 -11.67 -9.25
N LYS A 13 1.10 -12.57 -8.55
CA LYS A 13 -0.31 -12.91 -8.74
C LYS A 13 -1.16 -12.25 -7.65
N PRO A 14 -2.42 -11.89 -7.95
CA PRO A 14 -3.36 -11.42 -6.95
C PRO A 14 -3.76 -12.55 -6.01
N GLY A 15 -3.87 -12.25 -4.72
CA GLY A 15 -4.29 -13.19 -3.70
C GLY A 15 -5.14 -12.55 -2.60
N LEU A 16 -5.79 -13.40 -1.82
CA LEU A 16 -6.66 -13.04 -0.71
C LEU A 16 -6.28 -13.87 0.51
N LEU A 17 -6.24 -13.27 1.70
CA LEU A 17 -6.08 -14.03 2.95
C LEU A 17 -7.44 -14.54 3.42
N ASP A 18 -7.52 -15.86 3.64
CA ASP A 18 -8.67 -16.48 4.29
C ASP A 18 -8.65 -16.27 5.82
N ARG A 19 -9.65 -16.85 6.51
CA ARG A 19 -9.82 -16.68 7.96
C ARG A 19 -8.73 -17.37 8.78
N ASP A 20 -8.09 -18.39 8.21
CA ASP A 20 -7.04 -19.16 8.85
C ASP A 20 -5.64 -18.57 8.56
N GLY A 21 -5.59 -17.47 7.80
CA GLY A 21 -4.35 -16.78 7.43
C GLY A 21 -3.66 -17.39 6.20
N ASN A 22 -4.32 -18.32 5.50
CA ASN A 22 -3.76 -18.88 4.28
C ASN A 22 -4.01 -17.97 3.07
N ILE A 23 -3.11 -18.05 2.09
CA ILE A 23 -3.24 -17.31 0.83
C ILE A 23 -4.12 -18.11 -0.14
N ARG A 24 -5.12 -17.45 -0.71
CA ARG A 24 -6.00 -17.93 -1.77
C ARG A 24 -5.71 -17.25 -3.08
N ASP A 25 -5.58 -18.01 -4.15
CA ASP A 25 -5.26 -17.53 -5.50
C ASP A 25 -6.48 -16.80 -6.10
N LEU A 26 -6.32 -15.53 -6.48
CA LEU A 26 -7.35 -14.73 -7.16
C LEU A 26 -7.13 -14.60 -8.67
N SER A 27 -6.09 -15.22 -9.25
CA SER A 27 -5.72 -15.05 -10.66
C SER A 27 -6.79 -15.57 -11.64
N GLY A 28 -7.68 -16.47 -11.20
CA GLY A 28 -8.87 -16.87 -11.96
C GLY A 28 -10.00 -15.83 -11.96
N THR A 29 -9.95 -14.84 -11.08
CA THR A 29 -10.97 -13.78 -10.93
C THR A 29 -10.47 -12.42 -11.44
N LEU A 30 -9.21 -12.10 -11.17
CA LEU A 30 -8.58 -10.82 -11.47
C LEU A 30 -7.23 -11.04 -12.15
N ARG A 31 -6.81 -10.06 -12.95
CA ARG A 31 -5.46 -10.05 -13.53
C ARG A 31 -4.40 -9.66 -12.51
N ASP A 32 -4.67 -8.61 -11.73
CA ASP A 32 -3.79 -8.12 -10.67
C ASP A 32 -4.62 -7.32 -9.64
N ILE A 33 -3.98 -6.88 -8.54
CA ILE A 33 -4.56 -5.95 -7.56
C ILE A 33 -4.10 -4.53 -7.90
N ASP A 34 -4.70 -3.94 -8.93
CA ASP A 34 -4.41 -2.59 -9.42
C ASP A 34 -5.66 -1.68 -9.36
N GLY A 35 -5.58 -0.50 -9.96
CA GLY A 35 -6.67 0.49 -9.92
C GLY A 35 -8.03 -0.04 -10.41
N ASP A 36 -8.05 -0.91 -11.42
CA ASP A 36 -9.30 -1.50 -11.92
C ASP A 36 -9.90 -2.47 -10.88
N ALA A 37 -9.04 -3.33 -10.32
CA ALA A 37 -9.43 -4.32 -9.33
C ALA A 37 -9.87 -3.70 -7.99
N LEU A 38 -9.37 -2.50 -7.67
CA LEU A 38 -9.67 -1.74 -6.46
C LEU A 38 -10.85 -0.76 -6.60
N SER A 39 -11.52 -0.75 -7.74
CA SER A 39 -12.77 0.01 -7.92
C SER A 39 -13.86 -0.47 -6.95
N PRO A 40 -14.80 0.41 -6.52
CA PRO A 40 -15.88 0.04 -5.60
C PRO A 40 -16.67 -1.19 -6.06
N ALA A 41 -17.07 -1.24 -7.33
CA ALA A 41 -17.81 -2.35 -7.91
C ALA A 41 -17.01 -3.66 -7.90
N SER A 42 -15.70 -3.59 -8.15
CA SER A 42 -14.82 -4.76 -8.11
C SER A 42 -14.64 -5.26 -6.67
N LEU A 43 -14.39 -4.36 -5.72
CA LEU A 43 -14.31 -4.71 -4.30
C LEU A 43 -15.61 -5.33 -3.77
N ASP A 44 -16.77 -4.85 -4.21
CA ASP A 44 -18.06 -5.44 -3.86
C ASP A 44 -18.23 -6.86 -4.40
N ARG A 45 -17.74 -7.14 -5.62
CA ARG A 45 -17.72 -8.51 -6.16
C ARG A 45 -16.80 -9.40 -5.34
N LEU A 46 -15.59 -8.94 -5.01
CA LEU A 46 -14.63 -9.71 -4.22
C LEU A 46 -15.15 -10.02 -2.81
N ARG A 47 -15.85 -9.07 -2.17
CA ARG A 47 -16.47 -9.28 -0.85
C ARG A 47 -17.53 -10.39 -0.82
N ARG A 48 -18.12 -10.71 -1.97
CA ARG A 48 -19.12 -11.78 -2.11
C ARG A 48 -18.51 -13.14 -2.43
N LEU A 49 -17.21 -13.21 -2.73
CA LEU A 49 -16.54 -14.49 -2.93
C LEU A 49 -16.45 -15.24 -1.60
N ASP A 50 -16.60 -16.56 -1.68
CA ASP A 50 -16.19 -17.44 -0.61
C ASP A 50 -14.69 -17.74 -0.75
N PRO A 51 -13.82 -17.30 0.19
CA PRO A 51 -12.40 -17.64 0.14
C PRO A 51 -12.14 -19.15 0.10
N GLY A 52 -13.02 -19.96 0.69
CA GLY A 52 -12.90 -21.42 0.73
C GLY A 52 -13.02 -22.08 -0.65
N SER A 53 -13.72 -21.43 -1.60
CA SER A 53 -13.85 -21.94 -2.97
C SER A 53 -12.66 -21.59 -3.87
N LEU A 54 -11.74 -20.75 -3.40
CA LEU A 54 -10.56 -20.35 -4.16
C LEU A 54 -9.40 -21.35 -3.94
N PRO A 55 -8.56 -21.57 -4.97
CA PRO A 55 -7.39 -22.43 -4.84
C PRO A 55 -6.47 -21.98 -3.69
N LEU A 56 -6.05 -22.93 -2.86
CA LEU A 56 -5.06 -22.69 -1.82
C LEU A 56 -3.67 -22.53 -2.46
N VAL A 57 -2.95 -21.48 -2.07
CA VAL A 57 -1.55 -21.30 -2.45
C VAL A 57 -0.68 -22.09 -1.46
N SER A 58 0.16 -22.98 -1.99
CA SER A 58 1.03 -23.82 -1.18
C SER A 58 2.28 -23.08 -0.70
N GLY A 59 2.76 -23.45 0.49
CA GLY A 59 3.98 -22.92 1.08
C GLY A 59 3.88 -21.45 1.49
N SER A 60 5.03 -20.77 1.52
CA SER A 60 5.16 -19.38 1.95
C SER A 60 5.81 -18.54 0.84
N PRO A 61 5.06 -18.21 -0.23
CA PRO A 61 5.63 -17.43 -1.33
C PRO A 61 6.03 -16.03 -0.86
N ARG A 62 7.00 -15.43 -1.55
CA ARG A 62 7.31 -14.01 -1.39
C ARG A 62 6.04 -13.18 -1.59
N LEU A 63 5.85 -12.17 -0.74
CA LEU A 63 4.85 -11.14 -0.93
C LEU A 63 5.46 -9.96 -1.69
N GLY A 64 4.79 -9.52 -2.75
CA GLY A 64 5.15 -8.28 -3.43
C GLY A 64 4.43 -7.07 -2.82
N PRO A 65 4.58 -5.89 -3.44
CA PRO A 65 3.76 -4.74 -3.11
C PRO A 65 2.27 -5.09 -3.17
N CYS A 66 1.49 -4.70 -2.17
CA CYS A 66 0.07 -5.07 -2.08
C CYS A 66 -0.80 -4.46 -3.20
N VAL A 67 -0.32 -3.41 -3.88
CA VAL A 67 -0.98 -2.77 -5.02
C VAL A 67 -0.03 -2.75 -6.22
N GLY A 68 -0.49 -3.26 -7.35
CA GLY A 68 0.19 -3.21 -8.64
C GLY A 68 -0.08 -1.90 -9.37
N ARG A 69 0.83 -1.52 -10.27
CA ARG A 69 0.66 -0.40 -11.23
C ARG A 69 0.26 0.93 -10.56
N VAL A 70 0.85 1.23 -9.40
CA VAL A 70 0.61 2.46 -8.65
C VAL A 70 0.99 3.66 -9.53
N GLY A 71 0.04 4.58 -9.74
CA GLY A 71 0.26 5.77 -10.58
C GLY A 71 1.00 6.90 -9.87
N LYS A 72 0.84 7.02 -8.55
CA LYS A 72 1.52 8.03 -7.71
C LYS A 72 1.58 7.59 -6.25
N VAL A 73 2.65 7.95 -5.56
CA VAL A 73 2.76 7.87 -4.09
C VAL A 73 2.85 9.30 -3.58
N VAL A 74 1.83 9.70 -2.81
CA VAL A 74 1.73 11.02 -2.20
C VAL A 74 1.90 10.84 -0.70
N ALA A 75 2.92 11.45 -0.13
CA ALA A 75 3.25 11.35 1.29
C ALA A 75 3.00 12.70 2.00
N ILE A 76 2.75 12.63 3.31
CA ILE A 76 2.38 13.78 4.14
C ILE A 76 3.39 13.94 5.27
N GLY A 77 4.19 14.99 5.21
CA GLY A 77 5.18 15.30 6.24
C GLY A 77 4.54 15.84 7.52
N LEU A 78 5.19 15.57 8.67
CA LEU A 78 4.86 16.13 9.98
C LEU A 78 3.38 15.96 10.41
N ASN A 79 2.77 14.82 10.07
CA ASN A 79 1.35 14.56 10.32
C ASN A 79 1.07 13.88 11.68
N TYR A 80 2.11 13.66 12.49
CA TYR A 80 1.99 13.21 13.88
C TYR A 80 2.49 14.31 14.82
N ARG A 81 1.60 14.79 15.70
CA ARG A 81 1.91 15.93 16.58
C ARG A 81 3.11 15.69 17.49
N LEU A 82 3.27 14.47 18.01
CA LEU A 82 4.42 14.08 18.83
C LEU A 82 5.72 14.11 18.02
N HIS A 83 5.69 13.61 16.78
CA HIS A 83 6.85 13.65 15.89
C HIS A 83 7.27 15.08 15.53
N ALA A 84 6.31 15.99 15.30
CA ALA A 84 6.61 17.40 15.08
C ALA A 84 7.30 18.05 16.30
N GLN A 85 6.85 17.68 17.52
CA GLN A 85 7.46 18.15 18.77
C GLN A 85 8.87 17.58 18.97
N GLU A 86 9.08 16.29 18.70
CA GLU A 86 10.39 15.62 18.78
C GLU A 86 11.42 16.22 17.80
N ALA A 87 10.99 16.58 16.60
CA ALA A 87 11.84 17.24 15.60
C ALA A 87 12.10 18.74 15.90
N GLY A 88 11.50 19.31 16.96
CA GLY A 88 11.57 20.74 17.26
C GLY A 88 10.91 21.63 16.20
N ALA A 89 10.03 21.05 15.37
CA ALA A 89 9.35 21.74 14.28
C ALA A 89 8.05 22.38 14.76
N ALA A 90 7.71 23.55 14.18
CA ALA A 90 6.38 24.11 14.35
C ALA A 90 5.33 23.17 13.75
N ILE A 91 4.18 23.01 14.42
CA ILE A 91 3.06 22.24 13.87
C ILE A 91 2.58 22.95 12.60
N PRO A 92 2.59 22.29 11.43
CA PRO A 92 2.14 22.93 10.20
C PRO A 92 0.67 23.35 10.28
N SER A 93 0.34 24.52 9.75
CA SER A 93 -1.06 24.97 9.60
C SER A 93 -1.76 24.30 8.42
N GLU A 94 -0.99 23.74 7.48
CA GLU A 94 -1.45 23.06 6.29
C GLU A 94 -0.63 21.77 6.07
N PRO A 95 -1.21 20.73 5.44
CA PRO A 95 -0.47 19.49 5.19
C PRO A 95 0.70 19.70 4.23
N ILE A 96 1.86 19.13 4.57
CA ILE A 96 3.07 19.18 3.73
C ILE A 96 3.04 17.98 2.79
N PHE A 97 2.84 18.23 1.50
CA PHE A 97 2.81 17.19 0.48
C PHE A 97 4.18 17.02 -0.19
N PHE A 98 4.59 15.77 -0.37
CA PHE A 98 5.69 15.41 -1.25
C PHE A 98 5.40 14.11 -2.01
N LEU A 99 6.23 13.81 -3.01
CA LEU A 99 6.08 12.62 -3.84
C LEU A 99 7.24 11.68 -3.60
N LYS A 100 6.94 10.39 -3.51
CA LYS A 100 7.94 9.33 -3.69
C LYS A 100 7.81 8.75 -5.09
N ALA A 101 8.93 8.48 -5.73
CA ALA A 101 8.93 7.79 -7.01
C ALA A 101 8.29 6.41 -6.85
N THR A 102 7.43 6.01 -7.78
CA THR A 102 6.76 4.69 -7.73
C THR A 102 7.75 3.53 -7.85
N SER A 103 8.96 3.79 -8.36
CA SER A 103 10.08 2.85 -8.37
C SER A 103 10.63 2.52 -6.97
N SER A 104 10.29 3.29 -5.93
CA SER A 104 10.69 3.01 -4.54
C SER A 104 9.87 1.92 -3.86
N ILE A 105 8.76 1.48 -4.47
CA ILE A 105 7.83 0.52 -3.87
C ILE A 105 8.42 -0.90 -3.92
N CYS A 106 8.46 -1.58 -2.78
CA CYS A 106 8.87 -2.98 -2.66
C CYS A 106 7.87 -3.83 -1.84
N GLY A 107 8.09 -5.14 -1.82
CA GLY A 107 7.31 -6.06 -0.99
C GLY A 107 7.60 -5.88 0.51
N PRO A 108 6.70 -6.32 1.41
CA PRO A 108 6.82 -6.08 2.84
C PRO A 108 8.06 -6.73 3.49
N ASN A 109 8.63 -7.75 2.85
CA ASN A 109 9.83 -8.46 3.31
C ASN A 109 10.97 -8.41 2.27
N ASP A 110 10.89 -7.48 1.31
CA ASP A 110 12.00 -7.25 0.39
C ASP A 110 13.13 -6.50 1.09
N ASP A 111 14.36 -6.76 0.66
CA ASP A 111 15.51 -5.94 1.06
C ASP A 111 15.33 -4.49 0.60
N VAL A 112 15.67 -3.56 1.50
CA VAL A 112 15.74 -2.12 1.20
C VAL A 112 17.14 -1.80 0.69
N ILE A 113 17.22 -1.22 -0.51
CA ILE A 113 18.50 -0.80 -1.10
C ILE A 113 18.88 0.55 -0.49
N ILE A 114 19.86 0.54 0.42
CA ILE A 114 20.42 1.76 0.99
C ILE A 114 21.40 2.39 -0.02
N PRO A 115 21.23 3.68 -0.38
CA PRO A 115 22.14 4.36 -1.29
C PRO A 115 23.60 4.36 -0.80
N LYS A 116 24.54 4.36 -1.74
CA LYS A 116 25.96 4.54 -1.39
C LYS A 116 26.15 5.88 -0.68
N ALA A 117 27.02 5.91 0.33
CA ALA A 117 27.31 7.08 1.17
C ALA A 117 26.13 7.62 2.00
N SER A 118 25.03 6.88 2.12
CA SER A 118 24.01 7.14 3.14
C SER A 118 24.64 7.11 4.53
N GLN A 119 24.41 8.15 5.33
CA GLN A 119 24.86 8.21 6.73
C GLN A 119 23.69 8.23 7.73
N LYS A 120 22.49 8.60 7.28
CA LYS A 120 21.32 8.78 8.14
C LYS A 120 20.08 8.14 7.51
N ALA A 121 20.20 6.87 7.13
CA ALA A 121 19.06 6.09 6.68
C ALA A 121 18.15 5.82 7.87
N ASP A 122 16.86 6.08 7.69
CA ASP A 122 15.87 6.03 8.76
C ASP A 122 14.55 5.42 8.27
N TYR A 123 13.79 4.88 9.22
CA TYR A 123 12.49 4.25 8.97
C TYR A 123 11.36 5.14 9.48
N GLU A 124 10.22 5.09 8.79
CA GLU A 124 9.00 5.80 9.20
C GLU A 124 7.81 4.88 8.96
N VAL A 125 7.26 4.29 10.02
CA VAL A 125 6.11 3.39 9.89
C VAL A 125 4.84 4.22 9.80
N GLU A 126 4.15 4.11 8.66
CA GLU A 126 3.00 4.94 8.33
C GLU A 126 1.76 4.13 7.94
N LEU A 127 0.60 4.79 8.06
CA LEU A 127 -0.66 4.32 7.50
C LEU A 127 -0.75 4.71 6.02
N GLY A 128 -0.68 3.74 5.13
CA GLY A 128 -0.96 3.92 3.71
C GLY A 128 -2.46 3.93 3.43
N ILE A 129 -2.93 4.92 2.66
CA ILE A 129 -4.30 4.98 2.15
C ILE A 129 -4.29 4.61 0.67
N VAL A 130 -5.02 3.56 0.31
CA VAL A 130 -5.16 3.12 -1.08
C VAL A 130 -6.42 3.74 -1.67
N VAL A 131 -6.27 4.59 -2.67
CA VAL A 131 -7.38 5.25 -3.38
C VAL A 131 -7.93 4.31 -4.45
N GLY A 132 -9.23 4.00 -4.38
CA GLY A 132 -9.91 3.03 -5.26
C GLY A 132 -10.72 3.64 -6.39
N SER A 133 -10.97 4.95 -6.36
CA SER A 133 -11.70 5.64 -7.43
C SER A 133 -11.18 7.05 -7.64
N LEU A 134 -11.44 7.60 -8.83
CA LEU A 134 -11.03 8.95 -9.17
C LEU A 134 -11.63 9.95 -8.16
N ALA A 135 -10.75 10.70 -7.50
CA ALA A 135 -11.10 11.75 -6.57
C ALA A 135 -10.62 13.09 -7.13
N ARG A 136 -11.55 14.02 -7.36
CA ARG A 136 -11.26 15.37 -7.85
C ARG A 136 -12.27 16.36 -7.29
N TYR A 137 -11.79 17.44 -6.65
CA TYR A 137 -12.63 18.48 -6.01
C TYR A 137 -13.74 17.89 -5.13
N ILE A 138 -13.38 16.95 -4.27
CA ILE A 138 -14.35 16.24 -3.42
C ILE A 138 -14.55 16.97 -2.09
N ALA A 139 -15.76 16.86 -1.53
CA ALA A 139 -16.02 17.30 -0.17
C ALA A 139 -15.38 16.34 0.84
N VAL A 140 -14.99 16.86 2.02
CA VAL A 140 -14.34 16.06 3.08
C VAL A 140 -15.21 14.87 3.50
N HIS A 141 -16.53 15.05 3.60
CA HIS A 141 -17.46 13.97 3.99
C HIS A 141 -17.57 12.86 2.94
N ASP A 142 -17.16 13.12 1.69
CA ASP A 142 -17.15 12.13 0.61
C ASP A 142 -15.82 11.38 0.50
N ALA A 143 -14.76 11.85 1.14
CA ALA A 143 -13.41 11.28 1.02
C ALA A 143 -13.36 9.76 1.25
N ARG A 144 -14.10 9.27 2.25
CA ARG A 144 -14.16 7.84 2.57
C ARG A 144 -14.72 6.97 1.44
N LYS A 145 -15.58 7.52 0.57
CA LYS A 145 -16.14 6.80 -0.59
C LYS A 145 -15.09 6.45 -1.64
N HIS A 146 -13.95 7.15 -1.62
CA HIS A 146 -12.86 6.96 -2.57
C HIS A 146 -11.74 6.04 -2.06
N ILE A 147 -11.78 5.61 -0.80
CA ILE A 147 -10.76 4.75 -0.20
C ILE A 147 -11.09 3.28 -0.50
N ALA A 148 -10.19 2.58 -1.19
CA ALA A 148 -10.27 1.13 -1.40
C ALA A 148 -9.88 0.34 -0.15
N GLY A 149 -8.89 0.84 0.59
CA GLY A 149 -8.39 0.18 1.78
C GLY A 149 -7.17 0.88 2.36
N PHE A 150 -6.52 0.18 3.28
CA PHE A 150 -5.36 0.66 4.02
C PHE A 150 -4.25 -0.39 4.01
N CYS A 151 -3.01 0.06 4.09
CA CYS A 151 -1.84 -0.78 4.24
C CYS A 151 -0.86 -0.14 5.23
N VAL A 152 0.17 -0.90 5.63
CA VAL A 152 1.33 -0.35 6.35
C VAL A 152 2.36 0.03 5.30
N VAL A 153 2.99 1.18 5.49
CA VAL A 153 4.09 1.68 4.66
C VAL A 153 5.29 1.96 5.55
N ASN A 154 6.49 1.71 5.04
CA ASN A 154 7.72 2.23 5.63
C ASN A 154 8.23 3.33 4.70
N ASP A 155 8.09 4.59 5.09
CA ASP A 155 8.62 5.74 4.35
C ASP A 155 10.12 5.89 4.62
N VAL A 156 10.91 4.97 4.05
CA VAL A 156 12.37 4.99 4.21
C VAL A 156 12.93 6.28 3.61
N SER A 157 13.74 6.95 4.44
CA SER A 157 14.30 8.26 4.19
C SER A 157 15.80 8.24 4.44
N GLU A 158 16.56 8.95 3.61
CA GLU A 158 17.95 9.32 3.92
C GLU A 158 17.96 10.80 4.29
N ARG A 159 18.39 11.12 5.51
CA ARG A 159 18.25 12.47 6.08
C ARG A 159 19.41 13.41 5.78
N GLU A 160 20.48 12.92 5.15
CA GLU A 160 21.62 13.76 4.79
C GLU A 160 21.53 14.38 3.37
N PHE A 161 20.85 13.71 2.43
CA PHE A 161 20.76 14.16 1.03
C PHE A 161 19.78 15.30 0.76
#